data_AF-A0A419G6Z8-F1
#
_entry.id   AF-A0A419G6Z8-F1
#
_cell.length_a   1.000
_cell.length_b   1.000
_cell.length_c   1.000
_cell.angle_alpha   90.00
_cell.angle_beta   90.00
_cell.angle_gamma   90.00
#
_symmetry.space_group_name_H-M   'P 1'
#
loop_
_entity.id
_entity.type
_entity.pdbx_description
1 polymer ?
#
loop_
_entity_poly.entity_id
_entity_poly.type
_entity_poly.pdbx_seq_one_letter_code
_entity_poly.pdbx_strand_id
1 'polypeptide(L)'
;MKPKGGSNLYAEELEILKKAILNEHEGNQFYRLAAEKASDEQIRQAFLALAAEEQEHEQWLKNLYKEVTRNKPPGGEKFSLPPVASPGIFSRENIGTESGSLIVSVFSIGVLIEKASLDFYREAARKTGLAAAKNLYLRLAEWEQEHLTKLEAAYDYAREEWWDKQGFSPA
;
A
#
# COMPACT_ATOMS: atom_id res chain seq x y z
N MET A 1 13.53 28.83 -27.92
CA MET A 1 14.64 27.92 -27.57
C MET A 1 14.05 26.72 -26.84
N LYS A 2 14.06 25.52 -27.44
CA LYS A 2 13.83 24.28 -26.68
C LYS A 2 15.09 24.02 -25.83
N PRO A 3 14.99 23.78 -24.52
CA PRO A 3 16.16 23.42 -23.74
C PRO A 3 16.74 22.11 -24.30
N LYS A 4 18.05 22.12 -24.55
CA LYS A 4 18.83 20.95 -24.98
C LYS A 4 18.67 19.86 -23.90
N GLY A 5 18.26 18.66 -24.32
CA GLY A 5 18.11 17.51 -23.44
C GLY A 5 19.45 17.11 -22.84
N GLY A 6 19.67 17.50 -21.58
CA GLY A 6 20.57 16.78 -20.69
C GLY A 6 19.78 15.62 -20.07
N SER A 7 20.38 14.44 -19.98
CA SER A 7 19.83 13.32 -19.22
C SER A 7 19.55 13.75 -17.79
N ASN A 8 18.37 13.43 -17.26
CA ASN A 8 18.03 13.70 -15.87
C ASN A 8 19.01 12.94 -14.94
N LEU A 9 19.47 13.59 -13.87
CA LEU A 9 20.47 13.03 -12.93
C LEU A 9 19.98 11.78 -12.19
N TYR A 10 18.67 11.58 -12.14
CA TYR A 10 17.98 10.56 -11.36
C TYR A 10 17.07 9.70 -12.23
N ALA A 11 17.53 9.35 -13.44
CA ALA A 11 16.73 8.60 -14.41
C ALA A 11 16.22 7.25 -13.85
N GLU A 12 17.05 6.54 -13.09
CA GLU A 12 16.68 5.26 -12.46
C GLU A 12 15.63 5.49 -11.36
N GLU A 13 15.80 6.50 -10.52
CA GLU A 13 14.85 6.80 -9.46
C GLU A 13 13.50 7.29 -9.99
N LEU A 14 13.49 7.97 -11.13
CA LEU A 14 12.24 8.35 -11.82
C LEU A 14 11.46 7.12 -12.30
N GLU A 15 12.12 6.07 -12.78
CA GLU A 15 11.42 4.83 -13.14
C GLU A 15 10.85 4.11 -11.90
N ILE A 16 11.59 4.09 -10.80
CA ILE A 16 11.08 3.54 -9.54
C ILE A 16 9.89 4.36 -9.03
N LEU A 17 9.94 5.70 -9.12
CA LEU A 17 8.81 6.56 -8.73
C LEU A 17 7.58 6.37 -9.61
N LYS A 18 7.74 6.15 -10.93
CA LYS A 18 6.60 5.82 -11.80
C LYS A 18 5.92 4.53 -11.36
N LYS A 19 6.73 3.51 -11.05
CA LYS A 19 6.21 2.24 -10.56
C LYS A 19 5.53 2.41 -9.20
N ALA A 20 6.12 3.20 -8.30
CA ALA A 20 5.50 3.51 -7.02
C ALA A 20 4.12 4.17 -7.20
N ILE A 21 4.03 5.21 -8.04
CA ILE A 21 2.75 5.87 -8.35
C ILE A 21 1.71 4.88 -8.90
N LEU A 22 2.13 3.95 -9.75
CA LEU A 22 1.23 2.93 -10.28
C LEU A 22 0.78 1.95 -9.18
N ASN A 23 1.69 1.52 -8.31
CA ASN A 23 1.36 0.64 -7.19
C ASN A 23 0.30 1.26 -6.27
N GLU A 24 0.49 2.52 -5.83
CA GLU A 24 -0.51 3.19 -4.98
C GLU A 24 -1.85 3.38 -5.72
N HIS A 25 -1.80 3.65 -7.04
CA HIS A 25 -3.01 3.76 -7.84
C HIS A 25 -3.78 2.44 -7.91
N GLU A 26 -3.08 1.33 -8.18
CA GLU A 26 -3.66 -0.01 -8.22
C GLU A 26 -4.19 -0.43 -6.84
N GLY A 27 -3.45 -0.15 -5.76
CA GLY A 27 -3.90 -0.34 -4.38
C GLY A 27 -5.18 0.43 -4.07
N ASN A 28 -5.23 1.73 -4.41
CA ASN A 28 -6.42 2.56 -4.26
C ASN A 28 -7.64 1.97 -4.98
N GLN A 29 -7.49 1.58 -6.25
CA GLN A 29 -8.58 1.00 -7.03
C GLN A 29 -9.03 -0.35 -6.45
N PHE A 30 -8.07 -1.19 -6.04
CA PHE A 30 -8.34 -2.47 -5.41
C PHE A 30 -9.15 -2.30 -4.12
N TYR A 31 -8.73 -1.41 -3.22
CA TYR A 31 -9.43 -1.19 -1.96
C TYR A 31 -10.81 -0.55 -2.15
N ARG A 32 -10.99 0.34 -3.14
CA ARG A 32 -12.33 0.83 -3.51
C ARG A 32 -13.24 -0.30 -3.97
N LEU A 33 -12.74 -1.19 -4.83
CA LEU A 33 -13.49 -2.36 -5.28
C LEU A 33 -13.80 -3.32 -4.12
N ALA A 34 -12.84 -3.56 -3.23
CA ALA A 34 -13.03 -4.37 -2.03
C ALA A 34 -14.14 -3.80 -1.14
N ALA A 35 -14.15 -2.48 -0.93
CA ALA A 35 -15.22 -1.79 -0.20
C ALA A 35 -16.60 -1.97 -0.85
N GLU A 36 -16.69 -1.93 -2.19
CA GLU A 36 -17.97 -2.17 -2.89
C GLU A 36 -18.49 -3.60 -2.74
N LYS A 37 -17.60 -4.57 -2.51
CA LYS A 37 -17.95 -5.98 -2.29
C LYS A 37 -18.20 -6.31 -0.82
N ALA A 38 -17.76 -5.44 0.07
CA ALA A 38 -17.97 -5.60 1.50
C ALA A 38 -19.46 -5.44 1.85
N SER A 39 -20.03 -6.45 2.49
CA SER A 39 -21.41 -6.44 3.00
C SER A 39 -21.48 -5.87 4.43
N ASP A 40 -20.39 -6.01 5.19
CA ASP A 40 -20.27 -5.40 6.51
C ASP A 40 -19.80 -3.94 6.39
N GLU A 41 -20.50 -3.04 7.08
CA GLU A 41 -20.22 -1.61 7.01
C GLU A 41 -18.84 -1.27 7.61
N GLN A 42 -18.40 -1.95 8.67
CA GLN A 42 -17.10 -1.69 9.27
C GLN A 42 -15.99 -2.13 8.31
N ILE A 43 -16.08 -3.31 7.71
CA ILE A 43 -15.11 -3.78 6.71
C ILE A 43 -15.08 -2.84 5.49
N ARG A 44 -16.25 -2.40 5.03
CA ARG A 44 -16.34 -1.39 3.97
C ARG A 44 -15.57 -0.12 4.33
N GLN A 45 -15.76 0.40 5.54
CA GLN A 45 -15.03 1.59 6.01
C GLN A 45 -13.52 1.33 6.14
N ALA A 46 -13.10 0.12 6.52
CA ALA A 46 -11.69 -0.27 6.58
C ALA A 46 -11.01 -0.14 5.22
N PHE A 47 -11.63 -0.72 4.19
CA PHE A 47 -11.10 -0.62 2.83
C PHE A 47 -11.18 0.79 2.26
N LEU A 48 -12.22 1.57 2.57
CA LEU A 48 -12.26 2.98 2.18
C LEU A 48 -11.17 3.82 2.85
N ALA A 49 -10.81 3.51 4.09
CA ALA A 49 -9.70 4.16 4.78
C ALA A 49 -8.36 3.82 4.12
N LEU A 50 -8.09 2.55 3.83
CA LEU A 50 -6.89 2.14 3.08
C LEU A 50 -6.85 2.83 1.70
N ALA A 51 -7.96 2.82 0.95
CA ALA A 51 -8.03 3.51 -0.33
C ALA A 51 -7.70 5.01 -0.20
N ALA A 52 -8.22 5.69 0.83
CA ALA A 52 -7.91 7.11 1.06
C ALA A 52 -6.42 7.33 1.32
N GLU A 53 -5.78 6.45 2.10
CA GLU A 53 -4.34 6.49 2.40
C GLU A 53 -3.50 6.31 1.13
N GLU A 54 -3.79 5.28 0.31
CA GLU A 54 -3.15 5.06 -1.00
C GLU A 54 -3.25 6.29 -1.92
N GLN A 55 -4.39 6.98 -1.91
CA GLN A 55 -4.59 8.18 -2.71
C GLN A 55 -3.71 9.34 -2.26
N GLU A 56 -3.50 9.49 -0.95
CA GLU A 56 -2.59 10.50 -0.38
C GLU A 56 -1.14 10.19 -0.74
N HIS A 57 -0.73 8.91 -0.64
CA HIS A 57 0.59 8.44 -1.08
C HIS A 57 0.83 8.70 -2.57
N GLU A 58 -0.12 8.33 -3.44
CA GLU A 58 -0.04 8.55 -4.89
C GLU A 58 0.16 10.04 -5.20
N GLN A 59 -0.61 10.91 -4.54
CA GLN A 59 -0.53 12.36 -4.76
C GLN A 59 0.82 12.93 -4.29
N TRP A 60 1.35 12.41 -3.18
CA TRP A 60 2.68 12.78 -2.71
C TRP A 60 3.78 12.34 -3.68
N LEU A 61 3.75 11.09 -4.13
CA LEU A 61 4.71 10.56 -5.09
C LEU A 61 4.68 11.32 -6.43
N LYS A 62 3.50 11.70 -6.91
CA LYS A 62 3.35 12.57 -8.11
C LYS A 62 4.02 13.93 -7.93
N ASN A 63 3.99 14.50 -6.73
CA ASN A 63 4.68 15.76 -6.44
C ASN A 63 6.19 15.56 -6.35
N LEU A 64 6.64 14.51 -5.66
CA LEU A 64 8.05 14.14 -5.60
C LEU A 64 8.64 13.89 -7.00
N TYR A 65 7.92 13.18 -7.87
CA TYR A 65 8.33 12.92 -9.26
C TYR A 65 8.59 14.22 -10.04
N LYS A 66 7.75 15.24 -9.88
CA LYS A 66 7.95 16.56 -10.51
C LYS A 66 9.21 17.25 -10.01
N GLU A 67 9.51 17.12 -8.72
CA GLU A 67 10.72 17.70 -8.12
C GLU A 67 11.99 16.98 -8.60
N VAL A 68 11.98 15.64 -8.64
CA VAL A 68 13.10 14.83 -9.15
C VAL A 68 13.33 15.06 -10.65
N THR A 69 12.26 15.28 -11.42
CA THR A 69 12.36 15.68 -12.83
C THR A 69 13.12 17.00 -13.02
N ARG A 70 13.11 17.88 -12.01
CA ARG A 70 13.86 19.15 -11.96
C ARG A 70 15.26 18.98 -11.34
N ASN A 71 15.78 17.75 -11.27
CA ASN A 71 17.07 17.39 -10.68
C ASN A 71 17.18 17.71 -9.17
N LYS A 72 16.07 17.76 -8.43
CA LYS A 72 16.13 17.72 -6.96
C LYS A 72 16.35 16.29 -6.46
N PRO A 73 17.06 16.08 -5.35
CA PRO A 73 17.30 14.73 -4.83
C PRO A 73 16.00 13.97 -4.54
N PRO A 74 15.93 12.67 -4.87
CA PRO A 74 14.82 11.81 -4.48
C PRO A 74 14.83 11.65 -2.95
N GLY A 75 13.74 12.04 -2.28
CA GLY A 75 13.66 12.11 -0.82
C GLY A 75 13.82 13.52 -0.22
N GLY A 76 13.55 14.58 -0.99
CA GLY A 76 13.49 15.98 -0.53
C GLY A 76 12.54 16.23 0.67
N GLU A 77 12.43 17.50 1.10
CA GLU A 77 11.93 17.96 2.41
C GLU A 77 10.97 17.02 3.16
N LYS A 78 11.33 16.77 4.44
CA LYS A 78 10.69 15.89 5.42
C LYS A 78 9.20 15.64 5.13
N PHE A 79 8.92 14.41 4.73
CA PHE A 79 7.59 13.86 4.80
C PHE A 79 7.12 13.84 6.26
N SER A 80 6.01 14.51 6.51
CA SER A 80 5.16 14.25 7.66
C SER A 80 3.76 14.18 7.10
N LEU A 81 3.34 13.03 6.55
CA LEU A 81 1.90 12.80 6.51
C LEU A 81 1.41 12.80 7.95
N PRO A 82 0.24 13.40 8.23
CA PRO A 82 -0.44 13.09 9.47
C PRO A 82 -0.57 11.57 9.54
N PRO A 83 -0.39 10.94 10.72
CA PRO A 83 -0.74 9.54 10.85
C PRO A 83 -2.17 9.41 10.36
N VAL A 84 -2.37 8.74 9.23
CA VAL A 84 -3.70 8.35 8.82
C VAL A 84 -4.10 7.37 9.90
N ALA A 85 -5.01 7.82 10.77
CA ALA A 85 -5.56 6.96 11.79
C ALA A 85 -6.26 5.84 11.02
N SER A 86 -5.57 4.74 10.77
CA SER A 86 -6.19 3.47 10.47
C SER A 86 -6.91 3.16 11.77
N PRO A 87 -8.24 3.36 11.84
CA PRO A 87 -8.94 3.01 13.05
C PRO A 87 -8.70 1.51 13.24
N GLY A 88 -8.85 0.98 14.45
CA GLY A 88 -8.72 -0.46 14.71
C GLY A 88 -9.83 -1.27 14.04
N ILE A 89 -10.09 -1.05 12.75
CA ILE A 89 -11.24 -1.54 12.00
C ILE A 89 -11.07 -3.01 11.66
N PHE A 90 -9.83 -3.48 11.48
CA PHE A 90 -9.53 -4.92 11.38
C PHE A 90 -9.41 -5.60 12.75
N SER A 91 -10.34 -5.29 13.67
CA SER A 91 -10.47 -6.06 14.91
C SER A 91 -11.27 -7.33 14.67
N ARG A 92 -11.00 -8.37 15.47
CA ARG A 92 -11.73 -9.65 15.45
C ARG A 92 -13.26 -9.45 15.53
N GLU A 93 -13.69 -8.45 16.29
CA GLU A 93 -15.11 -8.12 16.49
C GLU A 93 -15.82 -7.65 15.22
N ASN A 94 -15.08 -7.00 14.30
CA ASN A 94 -15.64 -6.40 13.09
C ASN A 94 -15.59 -7.34 11.86
N ILE A 95 -14.81 -8.42 11.92
CA ILE A 95 -14.63 -9.36 10.79
C ILE A 95 -15.61 -10.53 10.87
N GLY A 96 -16.06 -10.91 12.07
CA GLY A 96 -16.88 -12.11 12.29
C GLY A 96 -18.27 -12.09 11.62
N THR A 97 -18.79 -10.92 11.26
CA THR A 97 -20.09 -10.74 10.62
C THR A 97 -20.06 -11.04 9.12
N GLU A 98 -18.92 -10.82 8.45
CA GLU A 98 -18.81 -11.02 7.00
C GLU A 98 -18.42 -12.46 6.65
N SER A 99 -19.45 -13.25 6.36
CA SER A 99 -19.35 -14.71 6.31
C SER A 99 -19.35 -15.23 4.87
N GLY A 100 -18.33 -14.88 4.08
CA GLY A 100 -18.24 -15.28 2.67
C GLY A 100 -16.85 -15.71 2.23
N SER A 101 -16.76 -16.73 1.35
CA SER A 101 -15.48 -17.13 0.72
C SER A 101 -14.80 -15.98 -0.06
N LEU A 102 -15.59 -14.98 -0.47
CA LEU A 102 -15.11 -13.80 -1.18
C LEU A 102 -14.23 -12.91 -0.30
N ILE A 103 -14.60 -12.66 0.97
CA ILE A 103 -13.82 -11.75 1.82
C ILE A 103 -12.43 -12.32 2.14
N VAL A 104 -12.34 -13.64 2.37
CA VAL A 104 -11.07 -14.35 2.52
C VAL A 104 -10.16 -14.15 1.30
N SER A 105 -10.74 -14.22 0.10
CA SER A 105 -10.01 -14.01 -1.16
C SER A 105 -9.56 -12.56 -1.33
N VAL A 106 -10.42 -11.59 -0.98
CA VAL A 106 -10.10 -10.16 -1.02
C VAL A 106 -8.92 -9.87 -0.10
N PHE A 107 -8.94 -10.31 1.16
CA PHE A 107 -7.80 -10.13 2.06
C PHE A 107 -6.53 -10.80 1.54
N SER A 108 -6.64 -12.02 1.02
CA SER A 108 -5.48 -12.71 0.42
C SER A 108 -4.87 -11.94 -0.74
N ILE A 109 -5.69 -11.31 -1.61
CA ILE A 109 -5.20 -10.50 -2.72
C ILE A 109 -4.52 -9.23 -2.19
N GLY A 110 -5.11 -8.56 -1.20
CA GLY A 110 -4.49 -7.40 -0.55
C GLY A 110 -3.11 -7.73 0.02
N VAL A 111 -2.99 -8.82 0.77
CA VAL A 111 -1.71 -9.32 1.29
C VAL A 111 -0.68 -9.53 0.16
N LEU A 112 -1.08 -10.10 -0.97
CA LEU A 112 -0.17 -10.32 -2.10
C LEU A 112 0.30 -9.00 -2.75
N ILE A 113 -0.59 -8.01 -2.88
CA ILE A 113 -0.27 -6.69 -3.42
C ILE A 113 0.76 -6.01 -2.53
N GLU A 114 0.45 -5.86 -1.23
CA GLU A 114 1.32 -5.18 -0.26
C GLU A 114 2.68 -5.88 -0.12
N LYS A 115 2.69 -7.22 -0.09
CA LYS A 115 3.91 -7.99 -0.01
C LYS A 115 4.80 -7.79 -1.24
N ALA A 116 4.21 -7.73 -2.43
CA ALA A 116 4.95 -7.49 -3.67
C ALA A 116 5.54 -6.07 -3.72
N SER A 117 4.79 -5.05 -3.31
CA SER A 117 5.28 -3.67 -3.19
C SER A 117 6.42 -3.56 -2.16
N LEU A 118 6.23 -4.14 -0.97
CA LEU A 118 7.23 -4.19 0.10
C LEU A 118 8.56 -4.77 -0.39
N ASP A 119 8.50 -5.93 -1.05
CA ASP A 119 9.69 -6.61 -1.56
C ASP A 119 10.36 -5.80 -2.67
N PHE A 120 9.58 -5.17 -3.55
CA PHE A 120 10.08 -4.27 -4.57
C PHE A 120 10.87 -3.10 -3.97
N TYR A 121 10.33 -2.41 -2.96
CA TYR A 121 11.00 -1.26 -2.36
C TYR A 121 12.22 -1.64 -1.52
N ARG A 122 12.18 -2.76 -0.79
CA ARG A 122 13.36 -3.29 -0.07
C ARG A 122 14.50 -3.62 -1.03
N GLU A 123 14.18 -4.20 -2.17
CA GLU A 123 15.16 -4.52 -3.21
C GLU A 123 15.72 -3.25 -3.88
N ALA A 124 14.87 -2.25 -4.14
CA ALA A 124 15.31 -0.93 -4.63
C ALA A 124 16.27 -0.25 -3.63
N ALA A 125 15.94 -0.27 -2.33
CA ALA A 125 16.78 0.27 -1.26
C ALA A 125 18.14 -0.43 -1.15
N ARG A 126 18.21 -1.73 -1.46
CA ARG A 126 19.44 -2.52 -1.47
C ARG A 126 20.33 -2.20 -2.68
N LYS A 127 19.72 -1.91 -3.84
CA LYS A 127 20.42 -1.70 -5.11
C LYS A 127 20.93 -0.27 -5.31
N THR A 128 20.24 0.73 -4.78
CA THR A 128 20.64 2.12 -5.00
C THR A 128 21.92 2.49 -4.25
N GLY A 129 22.79 3.25 -4.92
CA GLY A 129 23.98 3.87 -4.30
C GLY A 129 23.69 5.24 -3.68
N LEU A 130 22.50 5.80 -3.90
CA LEU A 130 22.13 7.14 -3.43
C LEU A 130 21.48 7.06 -2.04
N ALA A 131 22.10 7.71 -1.04
CA ALA A 131 21.58 7.71 0.33
C ALA A 131 20.15 8.27 0.43
N ALA A 132 19.84 9.33 -0.34
CA ALA A 132 18.52 9.94 -0.35
C ALA A 132 17.44 9.00 -0.93
N ALA A 133 17.76 8.32 -2.04
CA ALA A 133 16.87 7.33 -2.64
C ALA A 133 16.67 6.11 -1.72
N LYS A 134 17.74 5.65 -1.06
CA LYS A 134 17.66 4.54 -0.09
C LYS A 134 16.68 4.87 1.05
N ASN A 135 16.78 6.05 1.63
CA ASN A 135 15.87 6.47 2.70
C ASN A 135 14.42 6.58 2.23
N LEU A 136 14.20 7.10 1.02
CA LEU A 136 12.89 7.12 0.39
C LEU A 136 12.31 5.71 0.25
N TYR A 137 13.07 4.76 -0.30
CA TYR A 137 12.59 3.40 -0.53
C TYR A 137 12.33 2.64 0.77
N LEU A 138 13.13 2.86 1.80
CA LEU A 138 12.85 2.31 3.13
C LEU A 138 11.57 2.89 3.74
N ARG A 139 11.25 4.16 3.46
CA ARG A 139 10.00 4.77 3.89
C ARG A 139 8.80 4.20 3.14
N LEU A 140 8.89 4.00 1.83
CA LEU A 140 7.83 3.33 1.06
C LEU A 140 7.61 1.90 1.58
N ALA A 141 8.69 1.14 1.78
CA ALA A 141 8.62 -0.19 2.39
C ALA A 141 8.01 -0.19 3.80
N GLU A 142 8.11 0.91 4.56
CA GLU A 142 7.46 1.03 5.87
C GLU A 142 5.93 1.14 5.72
N TRP A 143 5.44 1.92 4.76
CA TRP A 143 4.00 2.03 4.47
C TRP A 143 3.39 0.69 4.09
N GLU A 144 3.94 0.02 3.09
CA GLU A 144 3.43 -1.31 2.67
C GLU A 144 3.50 -2.33 3.81
N GLN A 145 4.51 -2.24 4.69
CA GLN A 145 4.62 -3.13 5.84
C GLN A 145 3.50 -2.88 6.86
N GLU A 146 3.10 -1.63 7.08
CA GLU A 146 1.97 -1.28 7.94
C GLU A 146 0.65 -1.79 7.35
N HIS A 147 0.43 -1.64 6.05
CA HIS A 147 -0.74 -2.18 5.36
C HIS A 147 -0.78 -3.71 5.39
N LEU A 148 0.34 -4.36 5.03
CA LEU A 148 0.50 -5.80 5.06
C LEU A 148 0.16 -6.38 6.43
N THR A 149 0.67 -5.78 7.51
CA THR A 149 0.41 -6.25 8.88
C THR A 149 -1.09 -6.23 9.22
N LYS A 150 -1.80 -5.17 8.80
CA LYS A 150 -3.25 -5.04 9.01
C LYS A 150 -4.02 -6.09 8.21
N LEU A 151 -3.64 -6.33 6.96
CA LEU A 151 -4.31 -7.27 6.07
C LEU A 151 -4.03 -8.73 6.43
N GLU A 152 -2.82 -9.06 6.88
CA GLU A 152 -2.48 -10.41 7.36
C GLU A 152 -3.32 -10.77 8.58
N ALA A 153 -3.44 -9.84 9.54
CA ALA A 153 -4.31 -10.03 10.70
C ALA A 153 -5.78 -10.23 10.27
N ALA A 154 -6.27 -9.40 9.35
CA ALA A 154 -7.64 -9.51 8.85
C ALA A 154 -7.89 -10.83 8.09
N TYR A 155 -6.92 -11.26 7.28
CA TYR A 155 -6.93 -12.53 6.56
C TYR A 155 -7.00 -13.72 7.52
N ASP A 156 -6.16 -13.72 8.56
CA ASP A 156 -6.13 -14.80 9.54
C ASP A 156 -7.48 -14.93 10.26
N TYR A 157 -8.09 -13.81 10.67
CA TYR A 157 -9.43 -13.83 11.27
C TYR A 157 -10.51 -14.33 10.29
N ALA A 158 -10.53 -13.82 9.06
CA ALA A 158 -11.51 -14.24 8.07
C ALA A 158 -11.38 -15.74 7.72
N ARG A 159 -10.14 -16.26 7.69
CA ARG A 159 -9.84 -17.67 7.44
C ARG A 159 -10.29 -18.56 8.60
N GLU A 160 -10.03 -18.17 9.85
CA GLU A 160 -10.51 -18.87 11.05
C GLU A 160 -12.03 -18.98 11.06
N GLU A 161 -12.72 -17.85 10.89
CA GLU A 161 -14.19 -17.79 10.82
C GLU A 161 -14.77 -18.66 9.69
N TRP A 162 -14.09 -18.71 8.54
CA TRP A 162 -14.49 -19.56 7.44
C TRP A 162 -14.36 -21.05 7.80
N TRP A 163 -13.25 -21.47 8.42
CA TRP A 163 -13.06 -22.85 8.88
C TRP A 163 -14.12 -23.27 9.91
N ASP A 164 -14.44 -22.39 10.87
CA ASP A 164 -15.48 -22.63 11.87
C ASP A 164 -16.83 -22.91 11.21
N LYS A 165 -17.22 -22.08 10.24
CA LYS A 165 -18.51 -22.20 9.53
C LYS A 165 -18.59 -23.43 8.63
N GLN A 166 -17.45 -23.97 8.18
CA GLN A 166 -17.40 -25.21 7.41
C GLN A 166 -17.26 -26.48 8.28
N GLY A 167 -17.13 -26.34 9.60
CA GLY A 167 -16.90 -27.47 10.50
C GLY A 167 -15.51 -28.09 10.38
N PHE A 168 -14.52 -27.32 9.93
CA PHE A 168 -13.12 -27.76 9.82
C PHE A 168 -12.26 -27.35 11.03
N SER A 169 -12.84 -26.68 12.02
CA SER A 169 -12.09 -26.23 13.20
C SER A 169 -11.83 -27.36 14.20
N PRO A 170 -10.67 -27.37 14.87
CA PRO A 170 -10.37 -28.36 15.91
C PRO A 170 -11.42 -28.29 17.02
N ALA A 171 -11.94 -29.46 17.41
CA ALA A 171 -12.83 -29.61 18.56
C ALA A 171 -12.13 -29.38 19.90
#